data_AF-A0A8T5SMU2-F1
#
_entry.id   AF-A0A8T5SMU2-F1
#
_cell.length_a   1.000
_cell.length_b   1.000
_cell.length_c   1.000
_cell.angle_alpha   90.00
_cell.angle_beta   90.00
_cell.angle_gamma   90.00
#
_symmetry.space_group_name_H-M   'P 1'
#
loop_
_entity.id
_entity.type
_entity.pdbx_description
1 polymer ?
#
loop_
_entity_poly.entity_id
_entity_poly.type
_entity_poly.pdbx_seq_one_letter_code
_entity_poly.pdbx_strand_id
1 'polypeptide(L)'
;RAFFITFITWIMIPLVLFDRISFGRKIKRTPITNPPIFIIGHWRSGTTYLQTLMIQDKQFTYVSNLHAFLPWVFLGSGKLLSGFISRLLPEKRRMDNIPLRIHSPQEDEYAMANITTYSLYHGIAFPRRIHYYSRYLAIDELPTKTIKKWKKAYHTFLKKMTFASNGKQLVLKNPTNTFRIKLLLEMYPNAKFIHIYRNPLEVYPSTMLLYTKMFPYFHLQKPFTMETRREFVFTTYNKMFEKFFKEKDLIPTGNLIEIKYEDFIKEPFNILREIYQKLNLSGFDTAKDYFNSYLDTQIDFQKNIHELDDDLKQEISQRWQMTIDTWGY
;
A
#
# COMPACT_ATOMS: atom_id res chain seq x y z
N ARG A 1 -2.64 -10.34 25.22
CA ARG A 1 -2.95 -9.73 23.89
C ARG A 1 -4.35 -10.10 23.41
N ALA A 2 -4.72 -11.39 23.33
CA ALA A 2 -6.06 -11.80 22.87
C ALA A 2 -7.22 -11.16 23.67
N PHE A 3 -7.19 -11.22 25.01
CA PHE A 3 -8.21 -10.58 25.86
C PHE A 3 -8.37 -9.08 25.58
N PHE A 4 -7.26 -8.35 25.48
CA PHE A 4 -7.27 -6.92 25.15
C PHE A 4 -7.91 -6.64 23.79
N ILE A 5 -7.57 -7.41 22.75
CA ILE A 5 -8.16 -7.27 21.41
C ILE A 5 -9.67 -7.54 21.45
N THR A 6 -10.09 -8.60 22.13
CA THR A 6 -11.52 -8.94 22.29
C THR A 6 -12.25 -7.82 23.03
N PHE A 7 -11.70 -7.34 24.14
CA PHE A 7 -12.28 -6.26 24.94
C PHE A 7 -12.44 -4.96 24.14
N ILE A 8 -11.39 -4.53 23.44
CA ILE A 8 -11.46 -3.35 22.55
C ILE A 8 -12.50 -3.57 21.45
N THR A 9 -12.57 -4.76 20.85
CA THR A 9 -13.58 -5.06 19.83
C THR A 9 -15.00 -4.88 20.37
N TRP A 10 -15.26 -5.36 21.60
CA TRP A 10 -16.56 -5.19 22.27
C TRP A 10 -16.92 -3.72 22.51
N ILE A 11 -15.97 -2.92 23.04
CA ILE A 11 -16.17 -1.48 23.25
C ILE A 11 -16.49 -0.75 21.94
N MET A 12 -15.94 -1.22 20.82
CA MET A 12 -16.14 -0.59 19.52
C MET A 12 -17.50 -0.90 18.89
N ILE A 13 -18.22 -1.94 19.33
CA ILE A 13 -19.50 -2.38 18.72
C ILE A 13 -20.53 -1.24 18.60
N PRO A 14 -20.83 -0.45 19.66
CA PRO A 14 -21.80 0.64 19.55
C PRO A 14 -21.39 1.70 18.52
N LEU A 15 -20.09 2.01 18.44
CA LEU A 15 -19.56 2.99 17.48
C LEU A 15 -19.67 2.46 16.04
N VAL A 16 -19.43 1.16 15.83
CA VAL A 16 -19.60 0.50 14.53
C VAL A 16 -21.07 0.50 14.11
N LEU A 17 -21.99 0.21 15.03
CA LEU A 17 -23.43 0.25 14.76
C LEU A 17 -23.87 1.66 14.41
N PHE A 18 -23.41 2.67 15.15
CA PHE A 18 -23.68 4.07 14.85
C PHE A 18 -23.22 4.45 13.44
N ASP A 19 -21.97 4.13 13.07
CA ASP A 19 -21.42 4.44 11.74
C ASP A 19 -22.23 3.73 10.63
N ARG A 20 -22.57 2.45 10.85
CA ARG A 20 -23.34 1.64 9.89
C ARG A 20 -24.76 2.17 9.69
N ILE A 21 -25.45 2.56 10.76
CA ILE A 21 -26.83 3.09 10.70
C ILE A 21 -26.82 4.48 10.05
N SER A 22 -25.94 5.36 10.51
CA SER A 22 -25.89 6.77 10.09
C SER A 22 -25.43 6.95 8.64
N PHE A 23 -24.46 6.14 8.19
CA PHE A 23 -23.80 6.34 6.89
C PHE A 23 -23.98 5.18 5.92
N GLY A 24 -24.43 3.99 6.34
CA GLY A 24 -24.47 2.80 5.49
C GLY A 24 -25.25 2.99 4.19
N ARG A 25 -26.41 3.64 4.22
CA ARG A 25 -27.19 3.96 3.01
C ARG A 25 -26.49 4.99 2.12
N LYS A 26 -25.84 6.01 2.72
CA LYS A 26 -25.11 7.06 1.99
C LYS A 26 -23.89 6.47 1.26
N ILE A 27 -23.10 5.64 1.96
CA ILE A 27 -21.97 4.90 1.39
C ILE A 27 -22.44 4.00 0.24
N LYS A 28 -23.53 3.22 0.44
CA LYS A 28 -24.06 2.34 -0.61
C LYS A 28 -24.48 3.11 -1.87
N ARG A 29 -24.94 4.35 -1.75
CA ARG A 29 -25.36 5.20 -2.88
C ARG A 29 -24.23 6.03 -3.50
N THR A 30 -23.08 6.17 -2.84
CA THR A 30 -21.97 7.01 -3.31
C THR A 30 -21.32 6.41 -4.56
N PRO A 31 -21.36 7.04 -5.74
CA PRO A 31 -20.62 6.54 -6.91
C PRO A 31 -19.12 6.80 -6.75
N ILE A 32 -18.29 5.92 -7.31
CA ILE A 32 -16.86 6.20 -7.53
C ILE A 32 -16.75 6.68 -8.97
N THR A 33 -16.88 7.99 -9.17
CA THR A 33 -16.91 8.62 -10.50
C THR A 33 -15.52 8.75 -11.10
N ASN A 34 -14.55 9.16 -10.27
CA ASN A 34 -13.16 9.29 -10.66
C ASN A 34 -12.44 7.94 -10.53
N PRO A 35 -11.83 7.40 -11.61
CA PRO A 35 -11.12 6.15 -11.52
C PRO A 35 -9.98 6.20 -10.49
N PRO A 36 -9.82 5.20 -9.60
CA PRO A 36 -8.72 5.18 -8.65
C PRO A 36 -7.35 5.14 -9.35
N ILE A 37 -6.37 5.77 -8.71
CA ILE A 37 -4.95 5.71 -9.09
C ILE A 37 -4.27 4.75 -8.12
N PHE A 38 -3.72 3.66 -8.63
CA PHE A 38 -2.98 2.66 -7.86
C PHE A 38 -1.48 2.87 -8.02
N ILE A 39 -0.80 3.18 -6.92
CA ILE A 39 0.66 3.14 -6.85
C ILE A 39 1.07 1.73 -6.46
N ILE A 40 1.70 1.03 -7.38
CA ILE A 40 2.12 -0.38 -7.29
C ILE A 40 3.64 -0.51 -7.42
N GLY A 41 4.15 -1.68 -7.07
CA GLY A 41 5.57 -1.99 -6.95
C GLY A 41 5.84 -2.86 -5.74
N HIS A 42 7.07 -3.33 -5.59
CA HIS A 42 7.46 -4.10 -4.41
C HIS A 42 7.56 -3.20 -3.16
N TRP A 43 7.47 -3.80 -1.97
CA TRP A 43 7.89 -3.09 -0.77
C TRP A 43 9.34 -2.57 -0.97
N ARG A 44 9.66 -1.39 -0.43
CA ARG A 44 11.01 -0.80 -0.55
C ARG A 44 11.42 -0.28 -1.93
N SER A 45 10.54 -0.23 -2.93
CA SER A 45 10.83 0.40 -4.23
C SER A 45 10.62 1.92 -4.29
N GLY A 46 10.26 2.57 -3.17
CA GLY A 46 10.02 4.03 -3.12
C GLY A 46 8.55 4.45 -3.27
N THR A 47 7.63 3.49 -3.35
CA THR A 47 6.16 3.74 -3.41
C THR A 47 5.63 4.72 -2.37
N THR A 48 6.13 4.69 -1.12
CA THR A 48 5.71 5.63 -0.07
C THR A 48 6.12 7.07 -0.37
N TYR A 49 7.33 7.31 -0.89
CA TYR A 49 7.78 8.65 -1.22
C TYR A 49 6.95 9.21 -2.38
N LEU A 50 6.76 8.39 -3.43
CA LEU A 50 5.89 8.73 -4.56
C LEU A 50 4.45 9.05 -4.14
N GLN A 51 3.83 8.24 -3.27
CA GLN A 51 2.50 8.55 -2.75
C GLN A 51 2.50 9.89 -2.00
N THR A 52 3.53 10.15 -1.20
CA THR A 52 3.62 11.37 -0.39
C THR A 52 3.73 12.62 -1.28
N LEU A 53 4.42 12.54 -2.43
CA LEU A 53 4.43 13.62 -3.42
C LEU A 53 3.06 13.77 -4.09
N MET A 54 2.48 12.67 -4.62
CA MET A 54 1.20 12.72 -5.33
C MET A 54 0.08 13.36 -4.49
N ILE A 55 0.02 13.07 -3.19
CA ILE A 55 -1.05 13.59 -2.31
C ILE A 55 -0.86 15.06 -1.89
N GLN A 56 0.21 15.73 -2.33
CA GLN A 56 0.32 17.18 -2.11
C GLN A 56 -0.74 17.93 -2.91
N ASP A 57 -1.10 17.41 -4.08
CA ASP A 57 -2.23 17.87 -4.87
C ASP A 57 -3.55 17.66 -4.12
N LYS A 58 -4.28 18.75 -3.91
CA LYS A 58 -5.53 18.78 -3.13
C LYS A 58 -6.72 18.16 -3.87
N GLN A 59 -6.62 17.88 -5.17
CA GLN A 59 -7.67 17.17 -5.90
C GLN A 59 -7.76 15.69 -5.49
N PHE A 60 -6.67 15.14 -4.95
CA PHE A 60 -6.60 13.76 -4.52
C PHE A 60 -6.98 13.57 -3.05
N THR A 61 -7.36 12.33 -2.75
CA THR A 61 -7.53 11.81 -1.40
C THR A 61 -6.80 10.48 -1.27
N TYR A 62 -6.58 10.03 -0.05
CA TYR A 62 -5.80 8.82 0.24
C TYR A 62 -6.30 8.14 1.51
N VAL A 63 -5.90 6.88 1.69
CA VAL A 63 -6.12 6.14 2.93
C VAL A 63 -5.13 6.64 3.98
N SER A 64 -5.61 7.15 5.11
CA SER A 64 -4.78 7.60 6.23
C SER A 64 -4.68 6.50 7.29
N ASN A 65 -3.79 6.66 8.28
CA ASN A 65 -3.74 5.75 9.44
C ASN A 65 -5.10 5.64 10.16
N LEU A 66 -5.87 6.73 10.27
CA LEU A 66 -7.24 6.70 10.80
C LEU A 66 -8.13 5.75 9.99
N HIS A 67 -8.10 5.89 8.66
CA HIS A 67 -8.91 5.07 7.76
C HIS A 67 -8.47 3.59 7.80
N ALA A 68 -7.16 3.36 7.85
CA ALA A 68 -6.55 2.03 7.86
C ALA A 68 -6.81 1.24 9.15
N PHE A 69 -6.69 1.89 10.31
CA PHE A 69 -6.80 1.23 11.61
C PHE A 69 -8.22 1.26 12.20
N LEU A 70 -9.05 2.24 11.81
CA LEU A 70 -10.44 2.35 12.23
C LEU A 70 -11.44 2.35 11.06
N PRO A 71 -11.34 1.41 10.09
CA PRO A 71 -12.18 1.43 8.89
C PRO A 71 -13.69 1.38 9.19
N TRP A 72 -14.06 0.80 10.32
CA TRP A 72 -15.44 0.62 10.73
C TRP A 72 -16.12 1.88 11.28
N VAL A 73 -15.36 2.84 11.83
CA VAL A 73 -15.93 3.94 12.64
C VAL A 73 -15.44 5.34 12.26
N PHE A 74 -14.56 5.47 11.27
CA PHE A 74 -13.90 6.75 11.00
C PHE A 74 -14.84 7.88 10.51
N LEU A 75 -16.05 7.57 10.03
CA LEU A 75 -16.99 8.62 9.59
C LEU A 75 -17.71 9.24 10.79
N GLY A 76 -18.24 8.41 11.69
CA GLY A 76 -19.02 8.86 12.84
C GLY A 76 -18.14 9.28 14.02
N SER A 77 -17.24 8.39 14.43
CA SER A 77 -16.48 8.54 15.67
C SER A 77 -14.99 8.82 15.43
N GLY A 78 -14.57 8.95 14.18
CA GLY A 78 -13.16 9.13 13.80
C GLY A 78 -12.50 10.35 14.44
N LYS A 79 -13.18 11.51 14.45
CA LYS A 79 -12.66 12.75 15.07
C LYS A 79 -12.48 12.65 16.58
N LEU A 80 -13.42 11.98 17.26
CA LEU A 80 -13.34 11.77 18.71
C LEU A 80 -12.18 10.81 19.05
N LEU A 81 -12.12 9.68 18.34
CA LEU A 81 -11.10 8.67 18.55
C LEU A 81 -9.71 9.15 18.10
N SER A 82 -9.62 10.08 17.16
CA SER A 82 -8.32 10.55 16.67
C SER A 82 -7.51 11.27 17.73
N GLY A 83 -8.16 12.04 18.61
CA GLY A 83 -7.47 12.70 19.73
C GLY A 83 -6.90 11.70 20.72
N PHE A 84 -7.65 10.64 21.03
CA PHE A 84 -7.20 9.57 21.92
C PHE A 84 -6.07 8.74 21.30
N ILE A 85 -6.22 8.31 20.05
CA ILE A 85 -5.23 7.48 19.35
C ILE A 85 -3.94 8.26 19.11
N SER A 86 -4.00 9.55 18.80
CA SER A 86 -2.81 10.37 18.60
C SER A 86 -1.91 10.42 19.84
N ARG A 87 -2.47 10.27 21.06
CA ARG A 87 -1.70 10.18 22.31
C ARG A 87 -1.06 8.81 22.55
N LEU A 88 -1.57 7.76 21.90
CA LEU A 88 -1.08 6.39 22.03
C LEU A 88 -0.11 5.99 20.92
N LEU A 89 -0.13 6.69 19.79
CA LEU A 89 0.78 6.42 18.68
C LEU A 89 2.20 6.88 19.02
N PRO A 90 3.24 6.05 18.75
CA PRO A 90 4.62 6.52 18.85
C PRO A 90 4.88 7.65 17.84
N GLU A 91 5.76 8.58 18.17
CA GLU A 91 6.05 9.76 17.32
C GLU A 91 6.53 9.39 15.90
N LYS A 92 7.31 8.31 15.79
CA LYS A 92 7.87 7.81 14.53
C LYS A 92 7.50 6.35 14.28
N ARG A 93 7.39 5.98 13.00
CA ARG A 93 7.30 4.56 12.59
C ARG A 93 8.62 3.87 12.92
N ARG A 94 8.54 2.77 13.68
CA ARG A 94 9.72 2.00 14.11
C ARG A 94 10.50 1.36 12.96
N MET A 95 9.89 1.24 11.79
CA MET A 95 10.48 0.59 10.62
C MET A 95 11.37 1.53 9.80
N ASP A 96 11.02 2.82 9.71
CA ASP A 96 11.63 3.76 8.76
C ASP A 96 11.69 5.23 9.21
N ASN A 97 11.65 5.52 10.52
CA ASN A 97 11.82 6.86 11.13
C ASN A 97 10.89 7.98 10.61
N ILE A 98 9.95 7.67 9.72
CA ILE A 98 8.95 8.59 9.20
C ILE A 98 7.92 8.88 10.29
N PRO A 99 7.49 10.15 10.48
CA PRO A 99 6.49 10.50 11.48
C PRO A 99 5.21 9.68 11.34
N LEU A 100 4.73 9.08 12.44
CA LEU A 100 3.48 8.33 12.46
C LEU A 100 2.36 9.24 12.97
N ARG A 101 1.70 9.97 12.05
CA ARG A 101 0.53 10.80 12.40
C ARG A 101 -0.75 10.08 11.98
N ILE A 102 -1.84 10.36 12.68
CA ILE A 102 -3.14 9.73 12.41
C ILE A 102 -3.68 10.03 11.01
N HIS A 103 -3.30 11.18 10.44
CA HIS A 103 -3.65 11.59 9.09
C HIS A 103 -2.55 11.34 8.05
N SER A 104 -1.42 10.73 8.42
CA SER A 104 -0.40 10.35 7.45
C SER A 104 -0.92 9.26 6.49
N PRO A 105 -0.46 9.24 5.24
CA PRO A 105 -0.87 8.25 4.25
C PRO A 105 -0.47 6.82 4.68
N GLN A 106 -1.32 5.87 4.34
CA GLN A 106 -1.20 4.46 4.71
C GLN A 106 -1.75 3.56 3.60
N GLU A 107 -1.34 2.29 3.64
CA GLU A 107 -1.80 1.23 2.73
C GLU A 107 -3.22 0.79 3.07
N ASP A 108 -4.05 0.66 2.03
CA ASP A 108 -5.40 0.10 2.13
C ASP A 108 -5.41 -1.36 2.57
N GLU A 109 -4.30 -2.10 2.44
CA GLU A 109 -4.19 -3.48 2.93
C GLU A 109 -4.41 -3.58 4.45
N TYR A 110 -4.01 -2.56 5.23
CA TYR A 110 -4.28 -2.52 6.67
C TYR A 110 -5.77 -2.36 6.97
N ALA A 111 -6.50 -1.56 6.19
CA ALA A 111 -7.96 -1.49 6.30
C ALA A 111 -8.57 -2.86 5.96
N MET A 112 -8.10 -3.50 4.90
CA MET A 112 -8.59 -4.80 4.46
C MET A 112 -8.30 -5.93 5.45
N ALA A 113 -7.17 -5.89 6.15
CA ALA A 113 -6.87 -6.80 7.26
C ALA A 113 -7.82 -6.59 8.45
N ASN A 114 -8.25 -5.35 8.71
CA ASN A 114 -9.23 -5.06 9.77
C ASN A 114 -10.69 -5.33 9.34
N ILE A 115 -10.99 -5.31 8.04
CA ILE A 115 -12.33 -5.55 7.51
C ILE A 115 -12.59 -7.04 7.23
N THR A 116 -11.55 -7.78 6.84
CA THR A 116 -11.64 -9.14 6.31
C THR A 116 -10.58 -10.07 6.90
N THR A 117 -10.76 -11.37 6.70
CA THR A 117 -9.74 -12.38 7.02
C THR A 117 -8.79 -12.67 5.83
N TYR A 118 -8.86 -11.87 4.76
CA TYR A 118 -8.19 -12.12 3.48
C TYR A 118 -7.05 -11.13 3.24
N SER A 119 -6.00 -11.20 4.06
CA SER A 119 -4.83 -10.31 3.94
C SER A 119 -3.54 -11.03 4.29
N LEU A 120 -2.45 -10.65 3.60
CA LEU A 120 -1.09 -11.09 3.94
C LEU A 120 -0.72 -10.69 5.38
N TYR A 121 -1.22 -9.54 5.86
CA TYR A 121 -0.83 -8.97 7.15
C TYR A 121 -1.28 -9.80 8.36
N HIS A 122 -2.28 -10.67 8.18
CA HIS A 122 -2.60 -11.70 9.17
C HIS A 122 -1.44 -12.69 9.35
N GLY A 123 -0.68 -12.97 8.31
CA GLY A 123 0.54 -13.78 8.39
C GLY A 123 1.70 -13.07 9.10
N ILE A 124 1.71 -11.75 9.18
CA ILE A 124 2.68 -11.02 10.03
C ILE A 124 2.34 -11.22 11.51
N ALA A 125 1.04 -11.21 11.86
CA ALA A 125 0.59 -11.51 13.20
C ALA A 125 0.75 -13.00 13.55
N PHE A 126 0.55 -13.90 12.59
CA PHE A 126 0.65 -15.35 12.77
C PHE A 126 1.74 -15.94 11.85
N PRO A 127 3.02 -15.64 12.13
CA PRO A 127 4.13 -15.99 11.25
C PRO A 127 4.14 -17.47 10.86
N ARG A 128 3.90 -18.41 11.77
CA ARG A 128 3.91 -19.86 11.43
C ARG A 128 2.98 -20.28 10.28
N ARG A 129 2.02 -19.42 9.88
CA ARG A 129 1.11 -19.64 8.76
C ARG A 129 1.28 -18.64 7.60
N ILE A 130 2.40 -17.95 7.46
CA ILE A 130 2.58 -16.96 6.37
C ILE A 130 2.38 -17.53 4.98
N HIS A 131 2.79 -18.77 4.72
CA HIS A 131 2.56 -19.42 3.43
C HIS A 131 1.06 -19.63 3.15
N TYR A 132 0.25 -19.83 4.19
CA TYR A 132 -1.20 -19.84 4.06
C TYR A 132 -1.77 -18.45 3.78
N TYR A 133 -1.25 -17.41 4.44
CA TYR A 133 -1.73 -16.04 4.24
C TYR A 133 -1.23 -15.40 2.95
N SER A 134 -0.09 -15.83 2.40
CA SER A 134 0.49 -15.30 1.17
C SER A 134 -0.37 -15.58 -0.06
N ARG A 135 -1.24 -16.60 -0.03
CA ARG A 135 -2.25 -16.83 -1.08
C ARG A 135 -3.23 -15.66 -1.26
N TYR A 136 -3.37 -14.78 -0.25
CA TYR A 136 -4.21 -13.58 -0.35
C TYR A 136 -3.55 -12.45 -1.15
N LEU A 137 -2.28 -12.61 -1.56
CA LEU A 137 -1.65 -11.71 -2.53
C LEU A 137 -2.34 -11.85 -3.88
N ALA A 138 -2.37 -13.07 -4.43
CA ALA A 138 -3.09 -13.44 -5.66
C ALA A 138 -4.53 -13.90 -5.35
N ILE A 139 -5.33 -13.00 -4.78
CA ILE A 139 -6.67 -13.35 -4.29
C ILE A 139 -7.65 -13.77 -5.40
N ASP A 140 -7.38 -13.35 -6.63
CA ASP A 140 -8.10 -13.70 -7.85
C ASP A 140 -7.93 -15.17 -8.28
N GLU A 141 -6.98 -15.89 -7.66
CA GLU A 141 -6.75 -17.32 -7.86
C GLU A 141 -7.48 -18.18 -6.80
N LEU A 142 -8.19 -17.55 -5.86
CA LEU A 142 -8.94 -18.24 -4.81
C LEU A 142 -10.37 -18.57 -5.25
N PRO A 143 -11.11 -19.42 -4.51
CA PRO A 143 -12.49 -19.75 -4.87
C PRO A 143 -13.37 -18.51 -5.06
N THR A 144 -14.29 -18.55 -6.03
CA THR A 144 -15.18 -17.45 -6.42
C THR A 144 -15.90 -16.79 -5.23
N LYS A 145 -16.26 -17.56 -4.20
CA LYS A 145 -16.87 -17.06 -2.97
C LYS A 145 -15.94 -16.10 -2.20
N THR A 146 -14.65 -16.41 -2.14
CA THR A 146 -13.62 -15.56 -1.51
C THR A 146 -13.41 -14.29 -2.32
N ILE A 147 -13.26 -14.40 -3.64
CA ILE A 147 -13.14 -13.27 -4.56
C ILE A 147 -14.32 -12.31 -4.38
N LYS A 148 -15.56 -12.81 -4.46
CA LYS A 148 -16.78 -11.99 -4.30
C LYS A 148 -16.84 -11.26 -2.95
N LYS A 149 -16.46 -11.94 -1.85
CA LYS A 149 -16.43 -11.33 -0.52
C LYS A 149 -15.38 -10.22 -0.43
N TRP A 150 -14.18 -10.46 -0.93
CA TRP A 150 -13.13 -9.45 -0.93
C TRP A 150 -13.48 -8.26 -1.81
N LYS A 151 -13.94 -8.48 -3.06
CA LYS A 151 -14.40 -7.40 -3.96
C LYS A 151 -15.47 -6.54 -3.29
N LYS A 152 -16.46 -7.17 -2.62
CA LYS A 152 -17.51 -6.45 -1.90
C LYS A 152 -16.96 -5.60 -0.77
N ALA A 153 -16.05 -6.14 0.04
CA ALA A 153 -15.44 -5.42 1.15
C ALA A 153 -14.57 -4.25 0.65
N TYR A 154 -13.71 -4.51 -0.33
CA TYR A 154 -12.83 -3.51 -0.94
C TYR A 154 -13.62 -2.37 -1.58
N HIS A 155 -14.63 -2.71 -2.39
CA HIS A 155 -15.48 -1.71 -3.01
C HIS A 155 -16.26 -0.89 -1.97
N THR A 156 -16.81 -1.53 -0.94
CA THR A 156 -17.51 -0.81 0.15
C THR A 156 -16.58 0.15 0.87
N PHE A 157 -15.33 -0.25 1.11
CA PHE A 157 -14.32 0.61 1.72
C PHE A 157 -13.97 1.80 0.82
N LEU A 158 -13.74 1.61 -0.49
CA LEU A 158 -13.47 2.71 -1.40
C LEU A 158 -14.66 3.67 -1.56
N LYS A 159 -15.90 3.17 -1.53
CA LYS A 159 -17.10 4.04 -1.49
C LYS A 159 -17.13 4.86 -0.21
N LYS A 160 -16.76 4.28 0.93
CA LYS A 160 -16.70 4.98 2.22
C LYS A 160 -15.63 6.08 2.17
N MET A 161 -14.47 5.80 1.60
CA MET A 161 -13.39 6.76 1.36
C MET A 161 -13.83 7.90 0.43
N THR A 162 -14.52 7.57 -0.67
CA THR A 162 -15.04 8.54 -1.65
C THR A 162 -16.09 9.45 -0.99
N PHE A 163 -16.99 8.89 -0.18
CA PHE A 163 -17.98 9.65 0.58
C PHE A 163 -17.31 10.61 1.57
N ALA A 164 -16.33 10.12 2.34
CA ALA A 164 -15.61 10.91 3.35
C ALA A 164 -14.83 12.10 2.76
N SER A 165 -14.47 12.01 1.49
CA SER A 165 -13.64 12.98 0.78
C SER A 165 -14.41 13.83 -0.23
N ASN A 166 -15.75 13.77 -0.20
CA ASN A 166 -16.63 14.49 -1.12
C ASN A 166 -16.30 14.22 -2.61
N GLY A 167 -16.00 12.96 -2.95
CA GLY A 167 -15.81 12.54 -4.35
C GLY A 167 -14.41 12.75 -4.92
N LYS A 168 -13.43 13.22 -4.13
CA LYS A 168 -12.03 13.34 -4.57
C LYS A 168 -11.49 12.02 -5.10
N GLN A 169 -10.61 12.11 -6.10
CA GLN A 169 -10.01 10.94 -6.72
C GLN A 169 -9.03 10.25 -5.76
N LEU A 170 -9.13 8.93 -5.66
CA LEU A 170 -8.37 8.12 -4.72
C LEU A 170 -6.97 7.81 -5.28
N VAL A 171 -5.92 8.16 -4.52
CA VAL A 171 -4.55 7.70 -4.72
C VAL A 171 -4.24 6.63 -3.67
N LEU A 172 -4.19 5.38 -4.12
CA LEU A 172 -4.06 4.19 -3.29
C LEU A 172 -2.70 3.54 -3.52
N LYS A 173 -1.85 3.55 -2.49
CA LYS A 173 -0.56 2.85 -2.54
C LYS A 173 -0.64 1.60 -1.71
N ASN A 174 -0.35 0.46 -2.34
CA ASN A 174 -0.32 -0.83 -1.66
C ASN A 174 0.47 -1.84 -2.51
N PRO A 175 1.63 -2.33 -2.06
CA PRO A 175 2.44 -3.29 -2.80
C PRO A 175 1.71 -4.61 -3.13
N THR A 176 0.73 -5.00 -2.32
CA THR A 176 -0.07 -6.20 -2.63
C THR A 176 -0.95 -6.02 -3.87
N ASN A 177 -1.25 -4.79 -4.28
CA ASN A 177 -2.02 -4.52 -5.50
C ASN A 177 -1.23 -4.80 -6.78
N THR A 178 0.11 -4.92 -6.70
CA THR A 178 0.95 -5.42 -7.80
C THR A 178 0.56 -6.84 -8.22
N PHE A 179 0.05 -7.66 -7.28
CA PHE A 179 -0.51 -8.99 -7.56
C PHE A 179 -1.96 -8.97 -8.05
N ARG A 180 -2.61 -7.82 -8.18
CA ARG A 180 -4.07 -7.74 -8.30
C ARG A 180 -4.52 -6.92 -9.50
N ILE A 181 -3.67 -6.72 -10.50
CA ILE A 181 -3.96 -5.85 -11.66
C ILE A 181 -5.26 -6.29 -12.34
N LYS A 182 -5.35 -7.57 -12.74
CA LYS A 182 -6.55 -8.11 -13.39
C LYS A 182 -7.80 -7.90 -12.53
N LEU A 183 -7.72 -8.23 -11.25
CA LEU A 183 -8.83 -8.11 -10.31
C LEU A 183 -9.30 -6.66 -10.13
N LEU A 184 -8.35 -5.72 -10.07
CA LEU A 184 -8.63 -4.30 -9.91
C LEU A 184 -9.24 -3.72 -11.19
N LEU A 185 -8.77 -4.11 -12.38
CA LEU A 185 -9.38 -3.74 -13.66
C LEU A 185 -10.80 -4.28 -13.80
N GLU A 186 -11.08 -5.51 -13.36
CA GLU A 186 -12.44 -6.05 -13.32
C GLU A 186 -13.39 -5.24 -12.42
N MET A 187 -12.86 -4.54 -11.41
CA MET A 187 -13.65 -3.69 -10.52
C MET A 187 -13.72 -2.23 -10.99
N TYR A 188 -12.64 -1.75 -11.60
CA TYR A 188 -12.42 -0.37 -12.02
C TYR A 188 -11.72 -0.36 -13.39
N PRO A 189 -12.45 -0.55 -14.50
CA PRO A 189 -11.85 -0.74 -15.82
C PRO A 189 -10.96 0.41 -16.30
N ASN A 190 -11.25 1.63 -15.84
CA ASN A 190 -10.51 2.84 -16.17
C ASN A 190 -9.48 3.24 -15.09
N ALA A 191 -9.17 2.35 -14.15
CA ALA A 191 -8.17 2.61 -13.13
C ALA A 191 -6.80 2.92 -13.75
N LYS A 192 -6.04 3.75 -13.05
CA LYS A 192 -4.72 4.21 -13.47
C LYS A 192 -3.67 3.59 -12.58
N PHE A 193 -2.52 3.23 -13.13
CA PHE A 193 -1.46 2.52 -12.44
C PHE A 193 -0.14 3.28 -12.59
N ILE A 194 0.52 3.48 -11.46
CA ILE A 194 1.89 3.99 -11.39
C ILE A 194 2.73 2.87 -10.79
N HIS A 195 3.52 2.21 -11.62
CA HIS A 195 4.45 1.18 -11.18
C HIS A 195 5.82 1.81 -10.93
N ILE A 196 6.34 1.69 -9.71
CA ILE A 196 7.72 2.11 -9.39
C ILE A 196 8.57 0.91 -9.00
N TYR A 197 9.68 0.72 -9.72
CA TYR A 197 10.65 -0.35 -9.52
C TYR A 197 12.01 0.24 -9.12
N ARG A 198 12.85 -0.58 -8.49
CA ARG A 198 14.16 -0.17 -7.94
C ARG A 198 15.15 -1.31 -8.14
N ASN A 199 16.45 -0.99 -8.18
CA ASN A 199 17.51 -2.00 -8.25
C ASN A 199 17.25 -3.17 -7.28
N PRO A 200 17.09 -4.41 -7.78
CA PRO A 200 16.81 -5.58 -6.95
C PRO A 200 17.88 -5.82 -5.87
N LEU A 201 19.15 -5.51 -6.15
CA LEU A 201 20.26 -5.57 -5.18
C LEU A 201 20.04 -4.62 -3.99
N GLU A 202 19.34 -3.52 -4.18
CA GLU A 202 18.99 -2.59 -3.10
C GLU A 202 17.70 -2.99 -2.37
N VAL A 203 16.77 -3.64 -3.08
CA VAL A 203 15.46 -4.01 -2.55
C VAL A 203 15.57 -5.17 -1.56
N TYR A 204 16.40 -6.18 -1.85
CA TYR A 204 16.56 -7.36 -0.97
C TYR A 204 17.00 -7.00 0.45
N PRO A 205 18.18 -6.37 0.68
CA PRO A 205 18.64 -6.04 2.02
C PRO A 205 17.68 -5.09 2.74
N SER A 206 17.08 -4.15 2.02
CA SER A 206 16.09 -3.22 2.59
C SER A 206 14.83 -3.95 3.07
N THR A 207 14.40 -4.99 2.36
CA THR A 207 13.25 -5.81 2.73
C THR A 207 13.57 -6.70 3.93
N MET A 208 14.76 -7.31 3.94
CA MET A 208 15.24 -8.09 5.09
C MET A 208 15.31 -7.23 6.36
N LEU A 209 15.84 -6.01 6.26
CA LEU A 209 15.90 -5.06 7.37
C LEU A 209 14.50 -4.64 7.83
N LEU A 210 13.57 -4.35 6.91
CA LEU A 210 12.19 -4.04 7.23
C LEU A 210 11.57 -5.17 8.07
N TYR A 211 11.70 -6.41 7.62
CA TYR A 211 11.14 -7.57 8.31
C TYR A 211 11.78 -7.80 9.68
N THR A 212 13.10 -7.62 9.80
CA THR A 212 13.80 -7.65 11.10
C THR A 212 13.23 -6.63 12.08
N LYS A 213 12.95 -5.40 11.63
CA LYS A 213 12.38 -4.34 12.49
C LYS A 213 10.89 -4.51 12.76
N MET A 214 10.12 -5.06 11.81
CA MET A 214 8.66 -5.12 11.87
C MET A 214 8.15 -6.30 12.70
N PHE A 215 8.64 -7.51 12.42
CA PHE A 215 8.07 -8.74 13.00
C PHE A 215 8.01 -8.73 14.54
N PRO A 216 9.04 -8.28 15.29
CA PRO A 216 9.01 -8.28 16.77
C PRO A 216 7.82 -7.55 17.40
N TYR A 217 7.25 -6.56 16.71
CA TYR A 217 6.18 -5.72 17.27
C TYR A 217 4.78 -6.19 16.92
N PHE A 218 4.61 -6.81 15.75
CA PHE A 218 3.28 -7.17 15.23
C PHE A 218 2.93 -8.65 15.41
N HIS A 219 3.87 -9.48 15.86
CA HIS A 219 3.64 -10.91 16.00
C HIS A 219 2.78 -11.27 17.23
N LEU A 220 1.87 -12.22 17.07
CA LEU A 220 1.19 -12.94 18.15
C LEU A 220 1.77 -14.36 18.34
N GLN A 221 2.76 -14.73 17.53
CA GLN A 221 3.52 -15.98 17.62
C GLN A 221 5.02 -15.69 17.47
N LYS A 222 5.90 -16.64 17.83
CA LYS A 222 7.34 -16.49 17.60
C LYS A 222 7.64 -16.23 16.10
N PRO A 223 8.55 -15.30 15.76
CA PRO A 223 8.90 -14.97 14.37
C PRO A 223 9.56 -16.15 13.63
N PHE A 224 9.66 -16.04 12.31
CA PHE A 224 10.38 -17.00 11.46
C PHE A 224 11.84 -17.17 11.84
N THR A 225 12.39 -18.33 11.48
CA THR A 225 13.83 -18.47 11.29
C THR A 225 14.31 -17.51 10.19
N MET A 226 15.60 -17.20 10.20
CA MET A 226 16.18 -16.34 9.15
C MET A 226 16.01 -16.98 7.77
N GLU A 227 16.21 -18.29 7.66
CA GLU A 227 16.05 -19.07 6.43
C GLU A 227 14.64 -18.96 5.83
N THR A 228 13.59 -19.24 6.62
CA THR A 228 12.20 -19.12 6.14
C THR A 228 11.88 -17.69 5.69
N ARG A 229 12.45 -16.68 6.37
CA ARG A 229 12.28 -15.28 5.97
C ARG A 229 12.96 -14.99 4.64
N ARG A 230 14.20 -15.45 4.44
CA ARG A 230 14.94 -15.29 3.18
C ARG A 230 14.16 -15.91 2.03
N GLU A 231 13.75 -17.16 2.17
CA GLU A 231 12.98 -17.87 1.16
C GLU A 231 11.65 -17.19 0.85
N PHE A 232 10.97 -16.69 1.89
CA PHE A 232 9.73 -15.95 1.71
C PHE A 232 9.94 -14.65 0.91
N VAL A 233 11.02 -13.90 1.18
CA VAL A 233 11.35 -12.67 0.43
C VAL A 233 11.64 -12.99 -1.04
N PHE A 234 12.51 -13.96 -1.32
CA PHE A 234 12.84 -14.35 -2.69
C PHE A 234 11.61 -14.83 -3.46
N THR A 235 10.86 -15.76 -2.88
CA THR A 235 9.69 -16.36 -3.53
C THR A 235 8.57 -15.35 -3.76
N THR A 236 8.31 -14.46 -2.79
CA THR A 236 7.25 -13.46 -2.92
C THR A 236 7.58 -12.42 -3.98
N TYR A 237 8.84 -12.00 -4.08
CA TYR A 237 9.30 -11.07 -5.09
C TYR A 237 9.12 -11.64 -6.51
N ASN A 238 9.58 -12.87 -6.75
CA ASN A 238 9.42 -13.52 -8.06
C ASN A 238 7.95 -13.66 -8.44
N LYS A 239 7.12 -14.21 -7.54
CA LYS A 239 5.67 -14.34 -7.79
C LYS A 239 4.99 -13.00 -8.06
N MET A 240 5.42 -11.93 -7.40
CA MET A 240 4.88 -10.59 -7.64
C MET A 240 5.14 -10.15 -9.08
N PHE A 241 6.39 -10.26 -9.53
CA PHE A 241 6.77 -9.73 -10.84
C PHE A 241 6.41 -10.67 -11.99
N GLU A 242 6.41 -11.98 -11.79
CA GLU A 242 5.82 -12.93 -12.75
C GLU A 242 4.36 -12.57 -13.04
N LYS A 243 3.56 -12.31 -11.99
CA LYS A 243 2.16 -11.91 -12.15
C LYS A 243 2.02 -10.51 -12.72
N PHE A 244 2.84 -9.55 -12.28
CA PHE A 244 2.87 -8.19 -12.85
C PHE A 244 3.12 -8.22 -14.36
N PHE A 245 4.18 -8.87 -14.82
CA PHE A 245 4.53 -8.92 -16.24
C PHE A 245 3.47 -9.65 -17.06
N LYS A 246 2.82 -10.67 -16.49
CA LYS A 246 1.70 -11.37 -17.13
C LYS A 246 0.43 -10.50 -17.28
N GLU A 247 0.20 -9.59 -16.33
CA GLU A 247 -1.07 -8.84 -16.26
C GLU A 247 -0.97 -7.38 -16.68
N LYS A 248 0.23 -6.78 -16.75
CA LYS A 248 0.40 -5.35 -17.04
C LYS A 248 -0.16 -4.95 -18.40
N ASP A 249 -0.11 -5.85 -19.38
CA ASP A 249 -0.64 -5.62 -20.73
C ASP A 249 -2.18 -5.66 -20.79
N LEU A 250 -2.85 -6.08 -19.70
CA LEU A 250 -4.30 -5.92 -19.54
C LEU A 250 -4.69 -4.47 -19.25
N ILE A 251 -3.74 -3.64 -18.78
CA ILE A 251 -4.01 -2.24 -18.45
C ILE A 251 -4.17 -1.46 -19.76
N PRO A 252 -5.27 -0.69 -19.94
CA PRO A 252 -5.47 0.09 -21.15
C PRO A 252 -4.31 1.04 -21.45
N THR A 253 -4.03 1.24 -22.74
CA THR A 253 -3.02 2.21 -23.18
C THR A 253 -3.31 3.59 -22.59
N GLY A 254 -2.28 4.21 -21.99
CA GLY A 254 -2.42 5.50 -21.28
C GLY A 254 -2.87 5.39 -19.81
N ASN A 255 -3.11 4.18 -19.29
CA ASN A 255 -3.43 3.98 -17.86
C ASN A 255 -2.29 3.31 -17.07
N LEU A 256 -1.12 3.10 -17.65
CA LEU A 256 0.09 2.63 -16.96
C LEU A 256 1.28 3.56 -17.26
N ILE A 257 2.02 3.89 -16.21
CA ILE A 257 3.38 4.42 -16.29
C ILE A 257 4.30 3.58 -15.40
N GLU A 258 5.48 3.23 -15.91
CA GLU A 258 6.52 2.48 -15.18
C GLU A 258 7.71 3.40 -14.92
N ILE A 259 8.18 3.47 -13.67
CA ILE A 259 9.14 4.47 -13.20
C ILE A 259 10.29 3.77 -12.49
N LYS A 260 11.52 4.11 -12.90
CA LYS A 260 12.74 3.72 -12.20
C LYS A 260 12.96 4.60 -10.98
N TYR A 261 13.10 4.00 -9.81
CA TYR A 261 13.29 4.71 -8.54
C TYR A 261 14.51 5.64 -8.58
N GLU A 262 15.60 5.19 -9.17
CA GLU A 262 16.86 5.92 -9.29
C GLU A 262 16.71 7.19 -10.13
N ASP A 263 15.82 7.20 -11.12
CA ASP A 263 15.52 8.39 -11.93
C ASP A 263 14.53 9.30 -11.18
N PHE A 264 13.55 8.70 -10.51
CA PHE A 264 12.59 9.43 -9.68
C PHE A 264 13.21 10.23 -8.54
N ILE A 265 14.23 9.68 -7.87
CA ILE A 265 14.91 10.43 -6.80
C ILE A 265 15.83 11.54 -7.34
N LYS A 266 16.29 11.44 -8.59
CA LYS A 266 17.12 12.49 -9.22
C LYS A 266 16.26 13.66 -9.68
N GLU A 267 15.12 13.37 -10.32
CA GLU A 267 14.25 14.39 -10.91
C GLU A 267 12.77 14.19 -10.54
N PRO A 268 12.41 14.26 -9.25
CA PRO A 268 11.06 13.93 -8.79
C PRO A 268 9.98 14.81 -9.41
N PHE A 269 10.27 16.11 -9.62
CA PHE A 269 9.31 17.04 -10.23
C PHE A 269 9.02 16.72 -11.70
N ASN A 270 10.04 16.36 -12.48
CA ASN A 270 9.87 15.98 -13.89
C ASN A 270 9.06 14.69 -14.00
N ILE A 271 9.36 13.70 -13.17
CA ILE A 271 8.60 12.44 -13.13
C ILE A 271 7.14 12.67 -12.72
N LEU A 272 6.84 13.59 -11.79
CA LEU A 272 5.46 13.96 -11.49
C LEU A 272 4.75 14.55 -12.71
N ARG A 273 5.42 15.39 -13.50
CA ARG A 273 4.86 15.93 -14.75
C ARG A 273 4.56 14.82 -15.75
N GLU A 274 5.49 13.89 -15.93
CA GLU A 274 5.31 12.73 -16.83
C GLU A 274 4.15 11.84 -16.39
N ILE A 275 3.99 11.59 -15.08
CA ILE A 275 2.83 10.85 -14.53
C ILE A 275 1.53 11.53 -14.96
N TYR A 276 1.41 12.84 -14.78
CA TYR A 276 0.20 13.58 -15.12
C TYR A 276 -0.09 13.51 -16.63
N GLN A 277 0.93 13.70 -17.46
CA GLN A 277 0.78 13.63 -18.92
C GLN A 277 0.39 12.22 -19.38
N LYS A 278 1.15 11.20 -18.96
CA LYS A 278 0.94 9.80 -19.38
C LYS A 278 -0.41 9.28 -18.95
N LEU A 279 -0.84 9.61 -17.74
CA LEU A 279 -2.10 9.16 -17.17
C LEU A 279 -3.26 10.13 -17.45
N ASN A 280 -3.06 11.18 -18.25
CA ASN A 280 -4.06 12.21 -18.56
C ASN A 280 -4.77 12.74 -17.30
N LEU A 281 -3.98 13.15 -16.30
CA LEU A 281 -4.46 13.77 -15.07
C LEU A 281 -4.49 15.30 -15.25
N SER A 282 -5.60 15.92 -14.90
CA SER A 282 -5.73 17.38 -14.92
C SER A 282 -5.03 18.04 -13.73
N GLY A 283 -4.82 19.36 -13.79
CA GLY A 283 -4.47 20.16 -12.60
C GLY A 283 -3.00 20.18 -12.20
N PHE A 284 -2.07 19.70 -13.05
CA PHE A 284 -0.64 19.77 -12.77
C PHE A 284 -0.16 21.20 -12.46
N ASP A 285 -0.59 22.18 -13.25
CA ASP A 285 -0.19 23.58 -13.06
C ASP A 285 -0.66 24.18 -11.73
N THR A 286 -1.82 23.75 -11.24
CA THR A 286 -2.34 24.13 -9.92
C THR A 286 -1.58 23.40 -8.80
N ALA A 287 -1.12 22.18 -9.06
CA ALA A 287 -0.44 21.34 -8.09
C ALA A 287 1.07 21.64 -7.96
N LYS A 288 1.68 22.23 -9.00
CA LYS A 288 3.13 22.42 -9.12
C LYS A 288 3.76 23.12 -7.90
N ASP A 289 3.08 24.14 -7.38
CA ASP A 289 3.61 24.94 -6.26
C ASP A 289 3.57 24.12 -4.96
N TYR A 290 2.56 23.27 -4.77
CA TYR A 290 2.52 22.33 -3.64
C TYR A 290 3.60 21.25 -3.75
N PHE A 291 3.92 20.79 -4.96
CA PHE A 291 5.00 19.85 -5.18
C PHE A 291 6.37 20.47 -4.87
N ASN A 292 6.67 21.63 -5.45
CA ASN A 292 7.93 22.35 -5.22
C ASN A 292 8.11 22.66 -3.73
N SER A 293 7.08 23.24 -3.10
CA SER A 293 7.13 23.57 -1.68
C SER A 293 7.39 22.35 -0.79
N TYR A 294 6.86 21.17 -1.13
CA TYR A 294 7.18 19.95 -0.41
C TYR A 294 8.60 19.44 -0.72
N LEU A 295 9.03 19.45 -1.98
CA LEU A 295 10.38 19.01 -2.39
C LEU A 295 11.47 19.84 -1.71
N ASP A 296 11.27 21.15 -1.56
CA ASP A 296 12.20 22.05 -0.85
C ASP A 296 12.41 21.64 0.62
N THR A 297 11.45 20.94 1.23
CA THR A 297 11.59 20.42 2.60
C THR A 297 12.40 19.11 2.70
N GLN A 298 12.77 18.50 1.57
CA GLN A 298 13.37 17.16 1.51
C GLN A 298 14.86 17.15 1.10
N ILE A 299 15.52 18.31 1.09
CA ILE A 299 16.89 18.51 0.57
C ILE A 299 17.94 17.59 1.25
N ASP A 300 17.71 17.11 2.48
CA ASP A 300 18.67 16.32 3.26
C ASP A 300 18.39 14.80 3.35
N PHE A 301 17.67 14.20 2.39
CA PHE A 301 17.40 12.75 2.46
C PHE A 301 18.64 11.89 2.12
N GLN A 302 19.28 11.30 3.14
CA GLN A 302 20.37 10.33 2.96
C GLN A 302 19.86 8.92 2.66
N LYS A 303 20.40 8.31 1.60
CA LYS A 303 20.13 6.91 1.25
C LYS A 303 20.92 6.00 2.20
N ASN A 304 20.25 5.01 2.80
CA ASN A 304 20.97 3.91 3.46
C ASN A 304 21.67 3.09 2.37
N ILE A 305 22.99 3.10 2.38
CA ILE A 305 23.82 2.22 1.55
C ILE A 305 23.92 0.88 2.30
N HIS A 306 23.59 -0.20 1.60
CA HIS A 306 23.78 -1.54 2.12
C HIS A 306 25.00 -2.14 1.44
N GLU A 307 26.08 -2.35 2.18
CA GLU A 307 27.19 -3.18 1.71
C GLU A 307 26.70 -4.63 1.67
N LEU A 308 26.78 -5.25 0.49
CA LEU A 308 26.44 -6.64 0.26
C LEU A 308 27.72 -7.42 0.01
N ASP A 309 27.85 -8.58 0.64
CA ASP A 309 28.85 -9.56 0.25
C ASP A 309 28.57 -10.08 -1.17
N ASP A 310 29.61 -10.55 -1.85
CA ASP A 310 29.53 -10.92 -3.27
C ASP A 310 28.70 -12.20 -3.49
N ASP A 311 28.68 -13.12 -2.52
CA ASP A 311 27.86 -14.33 -2.56
C ASP A 311 26.36 -13.97 -2.59
N LEU A 312 25.93 -13.04 -1.73
CA LEU A 312 24.56 -12.57 -1.68
C LEU A 312 24.18 -11.78 -2.94
N LYS A 313 25.10 -10.97 -3.49
CA LYS A 313 24.86 -10.32 -4.79
C LYS A 313 24.62 -11.34 -5.90
N GLN A 314 25.45 -12.39 -5.96
CA GLN A 314 25.32 -13.45 -6.93
C GLN A 314 24.00 -14.21 -6.75
N GLU A 315 23.63 -14.56 -5.51
CA GLU A 315 22.37 -15.23 -5.22
C GLU A 315 21.16 -14.38 -5.60
N ILE A 316 21.15 -13.09 -5.27
CA ILE A 316 20.07 -12.18 -5.67
C ILE A 316 19.99 -12.11 -7.20
N SER A 317 21.14 -11.97 -7.87
CA SER A 317 21.20 -11.87 -9.32
C SER A 317 20.62 -13.11 -9.99
N GLN A 318 21.02 -14.29 -9.54
CA GLN A 318 20.50 -15.57 -10.04
C GLN A 318 19.01 -15.76 -9.75
N ARG A 319 18.57 -15.46 -8.53
CA ARG A 319 17.18 -15.74 -8.11
C ARG A 319 16.17 -14.73 -8.63
N TRP A 320 16.59 -13.47 -8.85
CA TRP A 320 15.76 -12.38 -9.36
C TRP A 320 16.12 -11.97 -10.80
N GLN A 321 16.80 -12.86 -11.52
CA GLN A 321 17.32 -12.68 -12.88
C GLN A 321 16.28 -12.06 -13.83
N MET A 322 15.05 -12.58 -13.84
CA MET A 322 13.96 -12.08 -14.70
C MET A 322 13.75 -10.56 -14.56
N THR A 323 13.70 -10.03 -13.33
CA THR A 323 13.49 -8.59 -13.11
C THR A 323 14.73 -7.76 -13.41
N ILE A 324 15.92 -8.32 -13.16
CA ILE A 324 17.21 -7.66 -13.44
C ILE A 324 17.37 -7.50 -14.95
N ASP A 325 17.16 -8.57 -15.71
CA ASP A 325 17.21 -8.55 -17.18
C ASP A 325 16.15 -7.60 -17.76
N THR A 326 14.91 -7.69 -17.27
CA THR A 326 13.80 -6.89 -17.82
C THR A 326 13.99 -5.39 -17.61
N TRP A 327 14.63 -4.97 -16.50
CA TRP A 327 14.84 -3.56 -16.19
C TRP A 327 16.28 -3.06 -16.41
N GLY A 328 17.17 -3.94 -16.91
CA GLY A 328 18.55 -3.62 -17.22
C GLY A 328 19.37 -3.18 -16.00
N TYR A 329 19.33 -3.97 -14.92
CA TYR A 329 20.15 -3.75 -13.72
C TYR A 329 21.46 -4.51 -13.71
#